data_AF-A1S622-F1
#
_entry.id   AF-A1S622-F1
#
_cell.length_a   1.000
_cell.length_b   1.000
_cell.length_c   1.000
_cell.angle_alpha   90.00
_cell.angle_beta   90.00
_cell.angle_gamma   90.00
#
_symmetry.space_group_name_H-M   'P 1'
#
loop_
_entity.id
_entity.type
_entity.pdbx_description
1 polymer ?
#
loop_
_entity_poly.entity_id
_entity_poly.type
_entity_poly.pdbx_seq_one_letter_code
_entity_poly.pdbx_strand_id
1 'polypeptide(L)' 'MAEVRGLILQMPGAELSVNNEVKLVVVLEGNSQKELLAGIEAINALPGVMSATMVYHQSEVLEEDEQ' A
#
# COMPACT_ATOMS: atom_id res chain seq x y z
N MET A 1 11.51 0.18 -12.49
CA MET A 1 11.04 -0.57 -11.30
C MET A 1 11.93 -0.43 -10.06
N ALA A 2 13.27 -0.44 -10.14
CA ALA A 2 14.12 -0.28 -8.94
C ALA A 2 13.82 1.02 -8.17
N GLU A 3 13.65 2.12 -8.88
CA GLU A 3 13.29 3.43 -8.30
C GLU A 3 11.90 3.42 -7.65
N VAL A 4 10.87 2.94 -8.37
CA VAL A 4 9.51 2.78 -7.82
C VAL A 4 9.51 1.95 -6.54
N ARG A 5 10.26 0.84 -6.51
CA ARG A 5 10.41 0.01 -5.31
C ARG A 5 11.05 0.77 -4.15
N GLY A 6 12.11 1.53 -4.44
CA GLY A 6 12.80 2.34 -3.44
C GLY A 6 11.89 3.43 -2.85
N LEU A 7 11.02 4.02 -3.67
CA LEU A 7 10.05 5.03 -3.22
C LEU A 7 8.95 4.40 -2.36
N ILE A 8 8.41 3.24 -2.77
CA ILE A 8 7.38 2.53 -1.99
C ILE A 8 7.93 2.09 -0.63
N LEU A 9 9.17 1.57 -0.56
CA LEU A 9 9.79 1.17 0.71
C LEU A 9 10.07 2.32 1.68
N GLN A 10 9.99 3.57 1.22
CA GLN A 10 10.08 4.75 2.08
C GLN A 10 8.72 5.21 2.60
N MET A 11 7.62 4.65 2.08
CA MET A 11 6.28 4.97 2.56
C MET A 11 6.03 4.28 3.91
N PRO A 12 5.60 5.02 4.95
CA PRO A 12 5.22 4.42 6.23
C PRO A 12 4.10 3.38 6.03
N GLY A 13 4.24 2.21 6.66
CA GLY A 13 3.25 1.13 6.59
C GLY A 13 3.20 0.41 5.24
N ALA A 14 4.17 0.61 4.34
CA ALA A 14 4.24 -0.08 3.06
C ALA A 14 5.26 -1.23 3.06
N GLU A 15 4.83 -2.40 2.60
CA GLU A 15 5.69 -3.57 2.42
C GLU A 15 5.56 -4.15 1.01
N LEU A 16 6.63 -4.76 0.49
CA LEU A 16 6.64 -5.40 -0.83
C LEU A 16 6.61 -6.93 -0.69
N SER A 17 5.48 -7.56 -1.02
CA SER A 17 5.32 -9.03 -0.94
C SER A 17 5.79 -9.77 -2.19
N VAL A 18 5.66 -9.15 -3.37
CA VAL A 18 6.14 -9.72 -4.64
C VAL A 18 6.83 -8.64 -5.44
N ASN A 19 8.02 -9.00 -5.93
CA ASN A 19 8.85 -8.15 -6.74
C ASN A 19 9.26 -8.90 -8.01
N ASN A 20 8.50 -8.70 -9.09
CA ASN A 20 8.94 -9.10 -10.43
C ASN A 20 9.15 -7.85 -11.30
N GLU A 21 9.63 -8.02 -12.53
CA GLU A 21 10.00 -6.87 -13.39
C GLU A 21 8.79 -6.06 -13.89
N VAL A 22 7.57 -6.60 -13.79
CA VAL A 22 6.37 -6.06 -14.46
C VAL A 22 5.28 -5.63 -13.47
N LYS A 23 5.25 -6.23 -12.28
CA LYS A 23 4.22 -6.03 -11.26
C LYS A 23 4.84 -6.07 -9.86
N LEU A 24 4.35 -5.17 -9.02
CA LEU A 24 4.62 -5.16 -7.59
C LEU A 24 3.34 -5.55 -6.84
N VAL A 25 3.49 -6.36 -5.80
CA VAL A 25 2.44 -6.57 -4.79
C VAL A 25 2.89 -5.82 -3.55
N VAL A 26 2.05 -4.88 -3.13
CA VAL A 26 2.30 -3.99 -2.00
C VAL A 26 1.25 -4.26 -0.93
N VAL A 27 1.67 -4.42 0.31
CA VAL A 27 0.79 -4.34 1.48
C VAL A 27 0.89 -2.92 2.01
N LEU A 28 -0.27 -2.30 2.26
CA LEU A 28 -0.37 -0.97 2.85
C LEU A 28 -1.19 -1.06 4.12
N GLU A 29 -0.63 -0.60 5.21
CA GLU A 29 -1.27 -0.52 6.52
C GLU A 29 -1.42 0.95 6.93
N GLY A 30 -2.55 1.26 7.57
CA GLY A 30 -2.86 2.60 8.02
C GLY A 30 -4.00 2.57 9.04
N ASN A 31 -4.18 3.66 9.77
CA ASN A 31 -5.15 3.75 10.85
C ASN A 31 -6.58 4.06 10.36
N SER A 32 -6.72 4.35 9.06
CA SER A 32 -8.02 4.61 8.46
C SER A 32 -8.04 4.26 6.97
N GLN A 33 -9.24 3.99 6.46
CA GLN A 33 -9.46 3.84 5.02
C GLN A 33 -8.97 5.05 4.22
N LYS A 34 -9.09 6.25 4.78
CA LYS A 34 -8.62 7.49 4.14
C LYS A 34 -7.10 7.47 3.92
N GLU A 35 -6.34 7.00 4.90
CA GLU A 35 -4.88 6.86 4.79
C GLU A 35 -4.50 5.84 3.71
N LEU A 36 -5.21 4.70 3.65
CA LEU A 36 -5.00 3.68 2.63
C LEU A 36 -5.25 4.22 1.22
N LEU A 37 -6.36 4.94 1.01
CA LEU A 37 -6.68 5.55 -0.28
C LEU A 37 -5.64 6.60 -0.70
N ALA A 38 -5.21 7.46 0.24
CA ALA A 38 -4.15 8.43 -0.02
C ALA A 38 -2.83 7.75 -0.39
N GLY A 39 -2.49 6.62 0.24
CA GLY A 39 -1.33 5.80 -0.12
C GLY A 39 -1.42 5.25 -1.55
N ILE A 40 -2.58 4.76 -1.97
CA ILE A 40 -2.80 4.26 -3.34
C ILE A 40 -2.71 5.38 -4.37
N GLU A 41 -3.28 6.56 -4.08
CA GLU A 41 -3.14 7.73 -4.94
C GLU A 41 -1.67 8.16 -5.07
N ALA A 42 -0.93 8.17 -3.97
CA ALA A 42 0.50 8.49 -3.97
C ALA A 42 1.30 7.50 -4.84
N ILE A 43 1.02 6.19 -4.74
CA ILE A 43 1.67 5.17 -5.58
C ILE A 43 1.29 5.35 -7.06
N ASN A 44 0.02 5.60 -7.37
CA ASN A 44 -0.43 5.86 -8.74
C ASN A 44 0.25 7.07 -9.37
N ALA A 45 0.58 8.08 -8.57
CA ALA A 45 1.26 9.29 -9.03
C ALA A 45 2.78 9.11 -9.26
N LEU A 46 3.37 7.99 -8.86
CA LEU A 46 4.80 7.76 -9.04
C LEU A 46 5.15 7.59 -10.52
N PRO A 47 6.17 8.31 -11.04
CA PRO A 47 6.66 8.09 -12.39
C PRO A 47 7.06 6.62 -12.61
N GLY A 48 6.51 6.02 -13.67
CA GLY A 48 6.74 4.61 -14.02
C GLY A 48 5.72 3.62 -13.43
N VAL A 49 4.75 4.08 -12.63
CA VAL A 49 3.56 3.30 -12.27
C VAL A 49 2.48 3.54 -13.33
N MET A 50 2.00 2.45 -13.95
CA MET A 50 0.90 2.52 -14.92
C MET A 50 -0.47 2.53 -14.23
N SER A 51 -0.58 1.76 -13.14
CA SER A 51 -1.78 1.66 -12.31
C SER A 51 -1.44 0.98 -10.99
N ALA A 52 -2.05 1.44 -9.92
CA ALA A 52 -2.11 0.82 -8.61
C ALA A 52 -3.58 0.69 -8.20
N THR A 53 -3.98 -0.50 -7.77
CA THR A 53 -5.38 -0.81 -7.43
C THR A 53 -5.40 -1.69 -6.18
N MET A 54 -6.30 -1.37 -5.26
CA MET A 54 -6.56 -2.18 -4.08
C MET A 54 -7.27 -3.48 -4.51
N VAL A 55 -6.64 -4.62 -4.22
CA VAL A 55 -7.22 -5.95 -4.54
C VAL A 55 -7.84 -6.62 -3.31
N TYR A 56 -7.42 -6.19 -2.13
CA TYR A 56 -7.88 -6.71 -0.85
C TYR A 56 -7.92 -5.58 0.18
N HIS A 57 -8.95 -5.58 1.02
CA HIS A 57 -9.13 -4.63 2.10
C HIS A 57 -9.53 -5.42 3.35
N GLN A 58 -8.69 -5.36 4.38
CA GLN A 58 -8.98 -5.89 5.71
C GLN A 58 -9.12 -4.70 6.66
N SER A 59 -10.20 -4.69 7.41
CA SER A 59 -10.41 -3.77 8.52
C SER A 59 -10.59 -4.63 9.76
N GLU A 60 -9.63 -4.57 10.67
CA GLU A 60 -9.80 -5.16 11.99
C GLU A 60 -10.61 -4.15 12.80
N VAL A 61 -11.83 -4.52 13.16
CA VAL A 61 -12.54 -3.82 14.22
C VAL A 61 -11.89 -4.32 15.49
N LEU A 62 -11.10 -3.48 16.15
CA LEU A 62 -10.67 -3.77 17.52
C LEU A 62 -11.98 -3.83 18.33
N GLU A 63 -12.44 -5.03 18.65
CA GLU A 63 -13.51 -5.21 19.63
C GLU A 63 -12.99 -4.54 20.92
N GLU A 64 -13.67 -3.49 21.37
CA GLU A 64 -13.41 -2.92 22.69
C GLU A 64 -13.49 -4.07 23.68
N ASP A 65 -12.39 -4.33 24.38
CA ASP A 65 -12.28 -5.36 25.41
C ASP A 65 -13.60 -5.42 26.20
N GLU A 66 -14.26 -6.58 26.19
CA GLU A 66 -15.35 -6.90 27.11
C GLU A 66 -14.80 -6.73 28.54
N GLN A 67 -14.93 -5.53 29.10
CA GLN A 67 -14.68 -5.23 30.53
C GLN A 67 -15.96 -5.43 31.33
#